data_AF-T1H4E0-F1
#
_entry.id   AF-T1H4E0-F1
#
_cell.length_a   1.000
_cell.length_b   1.000
_cell.length_c   1.000
_cell.angle_alpha   90.00
_cell.angle_beta   90.00
_cell.angle_gamma   90.00
#
_symmetry.space_group_name_H-M   'P 1'
#
loop_
_entity.id
_entity.type
_entity.pdbx_description
1 polymer ?
#
loop_
_entity_poly.entity_id
_entity_poly.type
_entity_poly.pdbx_seq_one_letter_code
_entity_poly.pdbx_strand_id
1 'polypeptide(L)'
;MGDTDVDTFSNITRADYDFEDEAFDAVSQEAKDFISSLLIHKKENRLTAKQCLQSKWLTQFHDETLNNRICTDKLKKFIIRRKWQKLVTQFEL
;
A
#
# COMPACT_ATOMS: atom_id res chain seq x y z
N MET A 1 2.70 -10.60 2.24
CA MET A 1 1.70 -11.27 1.38
C MET A 1 1.71 -12.74 1.76
N GLY A 2 0.56 -13.41 1.74
CA GLY A 2 0.52 -14.85 2.01
C GLY A 2 1.10 -15.64 0.84
N ASP A 3 1.61 -16.84 1.11
CA ASP A 3 2.20 -17.72 0.08
C ASP A 3 1.13 -18.29 -0.85
N THR A 4 -0.13 -18.30 -0.41
CA THR A 4 -1.30 -18.72 -1.20
C THR A 4 -2.39 -17.65 -1.24
N ASP A 5 -3.35 -17.82 -2.16
CA ASP A 5 -4.56 -16.98 -2.22
C ASP A 5 -5.37 -17.04 -0.93
N VAL A 6 -5.40 -18.21 -0.28
CA VAL A 6 -6.08 -18.44 1.01
C VAL A 6 -5.42 -17.62 2.11
N ASP A 7 -4.09 -17.68 2.21
CA ASP A 7 -3.34 -16.89 3.19
C ASP A 7 -3.50 -15.39 2.94
N THR A 8 -3.49 -14.97 1.68
CA THR A 8 -3.72 -13.58 1.29
C THR A 8 -5.12 -13.12 1.71
N PHE A 9 -6.15 -13.92 1.45
CA PHE A 9 -7.53 -13.61 1.86
C PHE A 9 -7.67 -13.56 3.39
N SER A 10 -7.02 -14.49 4.09
CA SER A 10 -6.98 -14.52 5.55
C SER A 10 -6.36 -13.23 6.12
N ASN A 11 -5.21 -12.80 5.58
CA ASN A 11 -4.52 -11.59 6.01
C ASN A 11 -5.37 -10.34 5.72
N ILE A 12 -6.02 -10.25 4.56
CA ILE A 12 -6.96 -9.17 4.25
C ILE A 12 -8.11 -9.13 5.26
N THR A 13 -8.69 -10.29 5.56
CA THR A 13 -9.82 -10.40 6.51
C THR A 13 -9.40 -9.97 7.92
N ARG A 14 -8.15 -10.24 8.32
CA ARG A 14 -7.62 -9.86 9.62
C ARG A 14 -7.03 -8.45 9.66
N ALA A 15 -6.93 -7.78 8.50
CA ALA A 15 -6.12 -6.56 8.33
C ALA A 15 -4.69 -6.74 8.85
N ASP A 16 -4.09 -7.89 8.53
CA ASP A 16 -2.75 -8.27 8.96
C ASP A 16 -1.71 -7.84 7.92
N TYR A 17 -0.90 -6.84 8.29
CA TYR A 17 0.19 -6.28 7.51
C TYR A 17 1.19 -5.59 8.45
N ASP A 18 2.43 -5.46 7.98
CA ASP A 18 3.50 -4.77 8.68
C ASP A 18 4.25 -3.81 7.74
N PHE A 19 5.21 -3.08 8.31
CA PHE A 19 6.13 -2.20 7.59
C PHE A 19 7.59 -2.61 7.84
N GLU A 20 7.86 -3.91 8.05
CA GLU A 20 9.18 -4.44 8.43
C GLU A 20 10.13 -4.59 7.24
N ASP A 21 9.62 -4.54 6.01
CA ASP A 21 10.44 -4.57 4.79
C ASP A 21 11.29 -3.30 4.66
N GLU A 22 12.59 -3.46 4.36
CA GLU A 22 13.58 -2.37 4.18
C GLU A 22 13.11 -1.27 3.20
N ALA A 23 12.19 -1.59 2.28
CA ALA A 23 11.57 -0.59 1.40
C ALA A 23 10.81 0.52 2.14
N PHE A 24 10.45 0.29 3.42
CA PHE A 24 9.78 1.25 4.29
C PHE A 24 10.72 2.04 5.20
N ASP A 25 12.04 1.79 5.15
CA ASP A 25 13.01 2.48 6.02
C ASP A 25 13.05 3.99 5.75
N ALA A 26 12.97 4.38 4.48
CA ALA A 26 12.96 5.78 4.05
C ALA A 26 11.58 6.43 4.07
N VAL A 27 10.53 5.70 4.49
CA VAL A 27 9.14 6.18 4.54
C VAL A 27 8.88 6.83 5.89
N SER A 28 8.35 8.05 5.89
CA SER A 28 8.09 8.81 7.12
C SER A 28 7.05 8.13 8.02
N GLN A 29 7.15 8.37 9.33
CA GLN A 29 6.19 7.82 10.29
C GLN A 29 4.77 8.31 10.02
N GLU A 30 4.60 9.57 9.61
CA GLU A 30 3.31 10.15 9.25
C GLU A 30 2.65 9.40 8.09
N ALA A 31 3.43 8.90 7.13
CA ALA A 31 2.92 8.09 6.03
C ALA A 31 2.44 6.72 6.52
N LYS A 32 3.22 6.07 7.39
CA LYS A 32 2.89 4.77 7.99
C LYS A 32 1.64 4.88 8.86
N ASP A 33 1.54 5.92 9.68
CA ASP A 33 0.37 6.22 10.50
C ASP A 33 -0.86 6.49 9.63
N PHE A 34 -0.70 7.25 8.54
CA PHE A 34 -1.77 7.51 7.59
C PHE A 34 -2.31 6.22 6.96
N ILE A 35 -1.44 5.36 6.42
CA ILE A 35 -1.83 4.04 5.89
C ILE A 35 -2.53 3.20 6.97
N SER A 36 -2.00 3.22 8.20
CA SER A 36 -2.55 2.45 9.31
C SER A 36 -3.97 2.86 9.69
N SER A 37 -4.28 4.15 9.57
CA SER A 37 -5.62 4.70 9.80
C SER A 37 -6.65 4.31 8.72
N LEU A 38 -6.19 3.77 7.58
CA LEU A 38 -7.03 3.35 6.44
C LEU A 38 -7.21 1.84 6.40
N LEU A 39 -6.14 1.09 6.65
CA LEU A 39 -6.13 -0.36 6.62
C LEU A 39 -6.60 -0.95 7.97
N ILE A 40 -7.81 -0.58 8.39
CA ILE A 40 -8.45 -1.07 9.61
C ILE A 40 -9.54 -2.09 9.26
N HIS A 41 -9.59 -3.20 10.00
CA HIS A 41 -10.59 -4.25 9.83
C HIS A 41 -12.03 -3.70 9.87
N LYS A 42 -12.39 -2.98 10.94
CA LYS A 42 -13.69 -2.33 11.10
C LYS A 42 -13.78 -1.07 10.23
N LYS A 43 -14.72 -1.06 9.27
CA LYS A 43 -14.90 0.05 8.32
C LYS A 43 -15.23 1.38 9.00
N GLU A 44 -15.98 1.33 10.08
CA GLU A 44 -16.44 2.48 10.87
C GLU A 44 -15.29 3.20 11.58
N ASN A 45 -14.16 2.54 11.76
CA ASN A 45 -12.96 3.11 12.37
C ASN A 45 -12.01 3.73 11.33
N ARG A 46 -12.24 3.51 10.04
CA ARG A 46 -11.38 4.06 8.98
C ARG A 46 -11.60 5.55 8.85
N LEU A 47 -10.53 6.29 8.52
CA LEU A 47 -10.68 7.68 8.14
C LEU A 47 -11.59 7.81 6.90
N THR A 48 -12.51 8.75 6.98
CA THR A 48 -13.27 9.21 5.81
C THR A 48 -12.36 10.02 4.89
N ALA A 49 -12.70 10.11 3.61
CA ALA A 49 -11.95 10.91 2.64
C ALA A 49 -11.74 12.37 3.09
N LYS A 50 -12.75 12.97 3.75
CA LYS A 50 -12.66 14.34 4.29
C LYS A 50 -11.63 14.44 5.42
N GLN A 51 -11.57 13.44 6.31
CA GLN A 51 -10.56 13.39 7.36
C GLN A 51 -9.16 13.11 6.80
N CYS A 52 -9.04 12.29 5.75
CA CYS A 52 -7.76 12.05 5.09
C CYS A 52 -7.12 13.34 4.59
N LEU A 53 -7.91 14.20 3.95
CA LEU A 53 -7.46 15.51 3.45
C LEU A 53 -6.97 16.46 4.56
N GLN A 54 -7.27 16.16 5.82
CA GLN A 54 -6.82 16.92 6.99
C GLN A 54 -5.64 16.26 7.71
N SER A 55 -5.17 15.10 7.24
CA SER A 55 -4.05 14.39 7.85
C SER A 55 -2.75 15.15 7.66
N LYS A 56 -1.88 15.14 8.69
CA LYS A 56 -0.58 15.81 8.65
C LYS A 56 0.23 15.40 7.42
N TRP A 57 0.19 14.13 7.04
CA TRP A 57 0.92 13.61 5.89
C TRP A 57 0.48 14.23 4.55
N LEU A 58 -0.83 14.46 4.36
CA LEU A 58 -1.34 15.09 3.13
C LEU A 58 -1.34 16.62 3.16
N THR A 59 -1.37 17.24 4.35
CA THR A 59 -1.39 18.71 4.49
C THR A 59 -0.01 19.33 4.67
N GLN A 60 1.03 18.55 4.92
CA GLN A 60 2.40 19.05 5.01
C GLN A 60 2.85 19.62 3.66
N PHE A 61 3.48 20.79 3.67
CA PHE A 61 4.24 21.26 2.52
C PHE A 61 5.37 20.27 2.27
N HIS A 62 5.36 19.65 1.10
CA HIS A 62 6.44 18.77 0.69
C HIS A 62 7.69 19.62 0.55
N ASP A 63 8.66 19.42 1.43
CA ASP A 63 9.96 20.05 1.29
C ASP A 63 10.61 19.45 0.04
N GLU A 64 10.75 20.25 -1.02
CA GLU A 64 11.35 19.79 -2.29
C GLU A 64 12.79 19.26 -2.12
N THR A 65 13.42 19.53 -0.97
CA THR A 65 14.73 18.99 -0.60
C THR A 65 14.69 17.51 -0.16
N LEU A 66 13.53 16.99 0.26
CA LEU A 66 13.30 15.57 0.59
C LEU A 66 13.07 14.75 -0.70
N ASN A 67 14.06 14.74 -1.60
CA ASN A 67 14.00 13.99 -2.85
C ASN A 67 14.30 12.49 -2.61
N ASN A 68 13.53 11.84 -1.74
CA ASN A 68 13.64 10.41 -1.46
C ASN A 68 13.08 9.61 -2.65
N ARG A 69 13.95 9.34 -3.63
CA ARG A 69 13.62 8.49 -4.78
C ARG A 69 13.38 7.06 -4.31
N ILE A 70 12.11 6.65 -4.26
CA ILE A 70 11.72 5.26 -3.96
C ILE A 70 12.14 4.35 -5.12
N CYS A 71 12.76 3.22 -4.82
CA CYS A 71 13.10 2.22 -5.83
C CYS A 71 11.82 1.65 -6.47
N THR A 72 11.72 1.74 -7.80
CA THR A 72 10.52 1.33 -8.55
C THR A 72 10.56 -0.12 -9.01
N ASP A 73 11.57 -0.90 -8.64
CA ASP A 73 11.74 -2.26 -9.18
C ASP A 73 10.63 -3.22 -8.74
N LYS A 74 10.15 -3.12 -7.49
CA LYS A 74 8.97 -3.86 -7.02
C LYS A 74 7.73 -3.48 -7.84
N LEU A 75 7.54 -2.19 -8.14
CA LEU A 75 6.44 -1.70 -8.96
C LEU A 75 6.54 -2.22 -10.40
N LYS A 76 7.73 -2.18 -11.04
CA LYS A 76 7.93 -2.72 -12.39
C LYS A 76 7.58 -4.21 -12.46
N LYS A 77 8.07 -5.02 -11.51
CA LYS A 77 7.75 -6.45 -11.42
C LYS A 77 6.25 -6.69 -11.28
N PHE A 78 5.58 -5.92 -10.41
CA PHE A 78 4.12 -5.99 -10.23
C PHE A 78 3.36 -5.68 -11.53
N ILE A 79 3.72 -4.59 -12.22
CA ILE A 79 3.07 -4.19 -13.48
C ILE A 79 3.27 -5.26 -14.56
N ILE A 80 4.48 -5.82 -14.68
CA ILE A 80 4.77 -6.91 -15.62
C ILE A 80 3.89 -8.12 -15.30
N ARG A 81 3.86 -8.59 -14.04
CA ARG A 81 3.01 -9.72 -13.62
C ARG A 81 1.55 -9.49 -13.97
N ARG A 82 1.02 -8.29 -13.69
CA ARG A 82 -0.38 -7.94 -13.96
C ARG A 82 -0.69 -7.87 -15.46
N LYS A 83 0.25 -7.43 -16.30
CA LYS A 83 0.11 -7.47 -17.77
C LYS A 83 0.03 -8.90 -18.27
N TRP A 84 0.91 -9.79 -17.80
CA TRP A 84 0.90 -11.20 -18.16
C TRP A 84 -0.39 -11.90 -17.73
N GLN A 85 -0.84 -11.71 -16.49
CA GLN A 85 -2.09 -12.28 -16.00
C GLN A 85 -3.28 -11.90 -16.90
N LYS A 86 -3.39 -10.62 -17.29
CA LYS A 86 -4.44 -10.17 -18.21
C LYS A 86 -4.38 -10.87 -19.57
N LEU A 87 -3.18 -11.01 -20.14
CA LEU A 87 -3.00 -11.69 -21.43
C LEU A 87 -3.37 -13.16 -21.34
N VAL A 88 -2.88 -13.88 -20.33
CA VAL A 88 -3.22 -15.30 -20.10
C VAL A 88 -4.74 -15.48 -20.01
N THR A 89 -5.42 -14.68 -19.18
CA THR A 89 -6.89 -14.75 -19.07
C THR A 89 -7.64 -14.34 -20.33
N GLN A 90 -7.02 -13.60 -21.25
CA GLN A 90 -7.60 -13.20 -22.53
C GLN A 90 -7.46 -14.28 -23.60
N PHE A 91 -6.44 -15.14 -23.51
CA PHE A 91 -6.21 -16.25 -24.45
C PHE A 91 -6.82 -17.60 -23.99
N GLU A 92 -7.29 -17.69 -22.74
CA GLU A 92 -8.05 -18.83 -22.21
C GLU A 92 -9.58 -18.73 -22.43
N LEU A 93 -10.02 -17.71 -23.19
CA LEU A 93 -11.37 -17.52 -23.73
C LEU A 93 -11.34 -17.63 -25.27
#